data_AF-A0AAV5RET4-F1
#
_entry.id   AF-A0AAV5RET4-F1
#
_cell.length_a   1.000
_cell.length_b   1.000
_cell.length_c   1.000
_cell.angle_alpha   90.00
_cell.angle_beta   90.00
_cell.angle_gamma   90.00
#
_symmetry.space_group_name_H-M   'P 1'
#
loop_
_entity.id
_entity.type
_entity.pdbx_description
1 polymer ?
#
loop_
_entity_poly.entity_id
_entity_poly.type
_entity_poly.pdbx_seq_one_letter_code
_entity_poly.pdbx_strand_id
1 'polypeptide(L)'
;MVHHDMNMSWEPPTSDDLIHPDMDALSSPSLPLQYVSLFEQCQPVNNHVKPTKLEEILKRSEISSEKSTSILSEVMKFSPDISSAHFYWAISQAAVIQQNPDLDVQSLDESSANDSDLTHLPGNLLELHLNDNVEETDASTHTLDANNSNYNPTVPPSLFVKVQNTNAGSFLLKHTEFSVSGTFSNSEIGCMRRYRDFVWLHDCLVALYPFRCVPLVPPKVMSLNGTFFTTGSQKQFLEKRSQSLTRFLNLVVAHPILGKEKLVSLFLKSRDLEFESIRSRYRSSKLVEADKTTASPLFISTFSDSIPQDWAKREAGCAVMCGGITSMASYIEHEVARIVEQRGALEFFNSSCLNVAGDLPNVYPSMFKEHSEDFSAIQSNLEFSGKMAVEFAELSSVEALKLRKDTIYELKLFRDMLTSLRMLFQRQRALGKNNIPELLRKITNSEMKLDKLNQPNTMQPEALADAKHLLQTSIQEAQDSIKEQKARDYNIKMKITQELKMSEATIYQLSRFMKSLSSNVNNFVMKKQELISKFNDTISTSPVLYD
;
A
#
# COMPACT_ATOMS: atom_id res chain seq x y z
N MET A 1 -75.20 -26.82 -11.62
CA MET A 1 -75.20 -28.19 -11.09
C MET A 1 -73.87 -28.41 -10.39
N VAL A 2 -73.92 -28.89 -9.14
CA VAL A 2 -72.86 -29.61 -8.40
C VAL A 2 -71.61 -28.82 -7.94
N HIS A 3 -71.41 -28.89 -6.62
CA HIS A 3 -70.25 -28.54 -5.76
C HIS A 3 -68.94 -29.24 -6.21
N HIS A 4 -67.73 -28.97 -5.69
CA HIS A 4 -67.25 -28.30 -4.46
C HIS A 4 -65.99 -27.44 -4.82
N ASP A 5 -65.12 -26.89 -3.96
CA ASP A 5 -64.90 -27.04 -2.51
C ASP A 5 -64.40 -25.71 -1.87
N MET A 6 -63.80 -25.74 -0.67
CA MET A 6 -63.31 -24.58 0.09
C MET A 6 -61.98 -23.99 -0.42
N ASN A 7 -61.82 -22.67 -0.30
CA ASN A 7 -60.76 -22.14 0.56
C ASN A 7 -61.10 -20.74 1.12
N MET A 8 -60.65 -20.44 2.34
CA MET A 8 -61.02 -19.23 3.07
C MET A 8 -60.25 -17.98 2.62
N SER A 9 -60.91 -16.83 2.72
CA SER A 9 -60.33 -15.50 2.56
C SER A 9 -59.48 -15.10 3.76
N TRP A 10 -58.25 -14.65 3.52
CA TRP A 10 -57.55 -13.73 4.40
C TRP A 10 -56.72 -12.76 3.55
N GLU A 11 -57.14 -11.50 3.51
CA GLU A 11 -56.34 -10.42 2.94
C GLU A 11 -55.19 -10.13 3.91
N PRO A 12 -53.95 -9.92 3.43
CA PRO A 12 -52.85 -9.57 4.32
C PRO A 12 -53.14 -8.19 4.94
N PRO A 13 -52.97 -8.02 6.26
CA PRO A 13 -53.22 -6.75 6.92
C PRO A 13 -52.29 -5.68 6.35
N THR A 14 -52.86 -4.51 6.07
CA THR A 14 -52.13 -3.29 5.77
C THR A 14 -51.15 -2.97 6.89
N SER A 15 -49.91 -2.63 6.52
CA SER A 15 -48.78 -2.43 7.45
C SER A 15 -48.87 -1.21 8.36
N ASP A 16 -50.04 -0.55 8.42
CA ASP A 16 -50.26 0.68 9.18
C ASP A 16 -50.83 0.41 10.60
N ASP A 17 -51.38 -0.77 10.87
CA ASP A 17 -51.95 -1.16 12.17
C ASP A 17 -50.97 -1.94 13.06
N LEU A 18 -49.74 -1.43 13.23
CA LEU A 18 -48.86 -1.67 14.40
C LEU A 18 -47.62 -0.75 14.43
N ILE A 19 -47.73 0.46 13.85
CA ILE A 19 -46.66 1.47 13.93
C ILE A 19 -46.73 2.12 15.32
N HIS A 20 -45.77 1.79 16.20
CA HIS A 20 -45.53 2.62 17.38
C HIS A 20 -44.87 3.94 16.94
N PRO A 21 -45.22 5.10 17.52
CA PRO A 21 -44.66 6.38 17.08
C PRO A 21 -43.14 6.47 17.35
N ASP A 22 -42.40 7.07 16.41
CA ASP A 22 -41.03 7.58 16.58
C ASP A 22 -39.86 6.60 16.84
N MET A 23 -39.92 5.35 16.34
CA MET A 23 -38.70 4.51 16.20
C MET A 23 -37.63 5.11 15.25
N ASP A 24 -38.01 6.02 14.34
CA ASP A 24 -37.05 6.75 13.48
C ASP A 24 -36.15 7.73 14.27
N ALA A 25 -36.49 8.08 15.52
CA ALA A 25 -35.69 9.00 16.34
C ALA A 25 -34.26 8.46 16.62
N LEU A 26 -34.11 7.13 16.73
CA LEU A 26 -32.82 6.45 16.93
C LEU A 26 -31.98 6.34 15.64
N SER A 27 -32.51 6.75 14.49
CA SER A 27 -31.72 6.88 13.24
C SER A 27 -30.96 8.22 13.13
N SER A 28 -31.11 9.10 14.13
CA SER A 28 -30.53 10.44 14.19
C SER A 28 -29.11 10.47 14.82
N PRO A 29 -28.32 11.54 14.65
CA PRO A 29 -26.87 11.52 14.89
C PRO A 29 -26.44 11.63 16.37
N SER A 30 -27.34 11.38 17.32
CA SER A 30 -27.12 11.52 18.77
C SER A 30 -26.76 10.21 19.50
N LEU A 31 -26.83 9.05 18.84
CA LEU A 31 -26.49 7.77 19.46
C LEU A 31 -25.03 7.72 19.97
N PRO A 32 -24.77 7.18 21.18
CA PRO A 32 -23.41 6.95 21.67
C PRO A 32 -22.59 6.09 20.69
N LEU A 33 -21.42 6.58 20.28
CA LEU A 33 -20.52 5.88 19.34
C LEU A 33 -20.13 4.47 19.78
N GLN A 34 -20.20 4.17 21.08
CA GLN A 34 -19.97 2.84 21.65
C GLN A 34 -21.01 1.82 21.17
N TYR A 35 -22.29 2.21 21.05
CA TYR A 35 -23.37 1.31 20.65
C TYR A 35 -23.26 0.97 19.16
N VAL A 36 -22.95 1.98 18.33
CA VAL A 36 -22.63 1.80 16.90
C VAL A 36 -21.43 0.86 16.73
N SER A 37 -20.38 1.04 17.55
CA SER A 37 -19.20 0.17 17.49
C SER A 37 -19.49 -1.28 17.87
N LEU A 38 -20.35 -1.52 18.88
CA LEU A 38 -20.80 -2.87 19.25
C LEU A 38 -21.61 -3.51 18.11
N PHE A 39 -22.51 -2.75 17.48
CA PHE A 39 -23.30 -3.24 16.35
C PHE A 39 -22.43 -3.62 15.14
N GLU A 40 -21.47 -2.78 14.75
CA GLU A 40 -20.54 -3.10 13.65
C GLU A 40 -19.70 -4.36 13.92
N GLN A 41 -19.31 -4.59 15.17
CA GLN A 41 -18.51 -5.75 15.56
C GLN A 41 -19.29 -7.07 15.54
N CYS A 42 -20.63 -7.02 15.60
CA CYS A 42 -21.48 -8.19 15.35
C CYS A 42 -21.51 -8.65 13.88
N GLN A 43 -20.84 -7.93 12.96
CA GLN A 43 -20.83 -8.19 11.52
C GLN A 43 -22.24 -8.29 10.91
N PRO A 44 -23.06 -7.23 10.98
CA PRO A 44 -24.46 -7.26 10.57
C PRO A 44 -24.59 -7.55 9.07
N VAL A 45 -25.51 -8.45 8.72
CA VAL A 45 -25.88 -8.75 7.33
C VAL A 45 -27.19 -8.04 7.04
N ASN A 46 -27.24 -7.22 5.98
CA ASN A 46 -28.41 -6.40 5.64
C ASN A 46 -28.97 -5.60 6.83
N ASN A 47 -28.09 -5.03 7.66
CA ASN A 47 -28.44 -4.25 8.85
C ASN A 47 -29.15 -5.03 9.98
N HIS A 48 -29.00 -6.37 9.99
CA HIS A 48 -29.52 -7.28 11.01
C HIS A 48 -28.40 -8.13 11.65
N VAL A 49 -28.59 -8.48 12.92
CA VAL A 49 -27.65 -9.25 13.76
C VAL A 49 -28.35 -10.51 14.29
N LYS A 50 -27.63 -11.63 14.32
CA LYS A 50 -28.15 -12.89 14.90
C LYS A 50 -28.34 -12.75 16.42
N PRO A 51 -29.45 -13.27 17.00
CA PRO A 51 -29.71 -13.17 18.45
C PRO A 51 -28.57 -13.65 19.34
N THR A 52 -27.83 -14.69 18.93
CA THR A 52 -26.67 -15.23 19.65
C THR A 52 -25.55 -14.21 19.86
N LYS A 53 -25.40 -13.21 19.00
CA LYS A 53 -24.39 -12.15 19.14
C LYS A 53 -24.83 -11.05 20.11
N LEU A 54 -26.12 -10.71 20.14
CA LEU A 54 -26.66 -9.83 21.19
C LEU A 54 -26.61 -10.51 22.56
N GLU A 55 -26.95 -11.80 22.64
CA GLU A 55 -26.85 -12.61 23.86
C GLU A 55 -25.41 -12.63 24.41
N GLU A 56 -24.40 -12.75 23.54
CA GLU A 56 -22.97 -12.70 23.90
C GLU A 56 -22.55 -11.35 24.52
N ILE A 57 -23.18 -10.26 24.09
CA ILE A 57 -22.94 -8.90 24.60
C ILE A 57 -23.69 -8.72 25.93
N LEU A 58 -24.97 -9.09 26.00
CA LEU A 58 -25.78 -8.97 27.23
C LEU A 58 -25.20 -9.81 28.38
N LYS A 59 -24.63 -11.00 28.11
CA LYS A 59 -23.92 -11.80 29.13
C LYS A 59 -22.64 -11.16 29.67
N ARG A 60 -22.01 -10.26 28.91
CA ARG A 60 -20.81 -9.50 29.31
C ARG A 60 -21.14 -8.07 29.77
N SER A 61 -22.42 -7.69 29.78
CA SER A 61 -22.90 -6.36 30.19
C SER A 61 -23.12 -6.23 31.71
N GLU A 62 -22.55 -7.13 32.52
CA GLU A 62 -22.59 -7.13 34.00
C GLU A 62 -24.00 -7.09 34.65
N ILE A 63 -25.08 -7.25 33.87
CA ILE A 63 -26.46 -7.41 34.35
C ILE A 63 -26.76 -8.87 34.76
N SER A 64 -27.80 -9.10 35.56
CA SER A 64 -28.19 -10.46 35.96
C SER A 64 -28.72 -11.29 34.78
N SER A 65 -28.50 -12.60 34.83
CA SER A 65 -28.89 -13.54 33.76
C SER A 65 -30.39 -13.58 33.49
N GLU A 66 -31.22 -13.32 34.51
CA GLU A 66 -32.68 -13.20 34.38
C GLU A 66 -33.04 -11.96 33.53
N LYS A 67 -32.41 -10.81 33.80
CA LYS A 67 -32.64 -9.57 33.05
C LYS A 67 -32.08 -9.64 31.63
N SER A 68 -30.89 -10.21 31.41
CA SER A 68 -30.35 -10.40 30.05
C SER A 68 -31.26 -11.30 29.19
N THR A 69 -31.83 -12.34 29.80
CA THR A 69 -32.77 -13.24 29.11
C THR A 69 -34.10 -12.54 28.83
N SER A 70 -34.58 -11.71 29.75
CA SER A 70 -35.80 -10.91 29.55
C SER A 70 -35.66 -9.91 28.40
N ILE A 71 -34.58 -9.10 28.35
CA ILE A 71 -34.29 -8.17 27.25
C ILE A 71 -34.25 -8.92 25.91
N LEU A 72 -33.50 -10.03 25.83
CA LEU A 72 -33.39 -10.81 24.61
C LEU A 72 -34.75 -11.39 24.17
N SER A 73 -35.56 -11.87 25.12
CA SER A 73 -36.89 -12.39 24.84
C SER A 73 -37.85 -11.32 24.32
N GLU A 74 -37.72 -10.07 24.78
CA GLU A 74 -38.54 -8.94 24.32
C GLU A 74 -38.20 -8.59 22.87
N VAL A 75 -36.91 -8.44 22.57
CA VAL A 75 -36.41 -8.16 21.21
C VAL A 75 -36.83 -9.26 20.22
N MET A 76 -36.79 -10.52 20.64
CA MET A 76 -37.15 -11.67 19.79
C MET A 76 -38.66 -11.83 19.53
N LYS A 77 -39.54 -11.07 20.19
CA LYS A 77 -40.98 -11.05 19.84
C LYS A 77 -41.24 -10.39 18.48
N PHE A 78 -40.39 -9.45 18.07
CA PHE A 78 -40.62 -8.61 16.89
C PHE A 78 -40.02 -9.20 15.61
N SER A 79 -38.89 -9.91 15.70
CA SER A 79 -38.22 -10.51 14.53
C SER A 79 -37.26 -11.65 14.94
N PRO A 80 -37.12 -12.71 14.11
CA PRO A 80 -36.11 -13.75 14.33
C PRO A 80 -34.65 -13.25 14.16
N ASP A 81 -34.45 -12.19 13.38
CA ASP A 81 -33.15 -11.51 13.21
C ASP A 81 -33.24 -10.06 13.71
N ILE A 82 -32.23 -9.60 14.45
CA ILE A 82 -32.31 -8.35 15.21
C ILE A 82 -31.85 -7.17 14.36
N SER A 83 -32.78 -6.31 13.93
CA SER A 83 -32.46 -5.06 13.22
C SER A 83 -31.63 -4.10 14.08
N SER A 84 -30.87 -3.20 13.45
CA SER A 84 -30.16 -2.09 14.13
C SER A 84 -30.96 -1.35 15.21
N ALA A 85 -32.21 -0.94 14.97
CA ALA A 85 -33.03 -0.23 15.96
C ALA A 85 -33.28 -1.06 17.23
N HIS A 86 -33.80 -2.27 17.08
CA HIS A 86 -33.98 -3.24 18.18
C HIS A 86 -32.66 -3.60 18.89
N PHE A 87 -31.53 -3.61 18.18
CA PHE A 87 -30.22 -3.81 18.80
C PHE A 87 -29.82 -2.62 19.69
N TYR A 88 -29.95 -1.39 19.20
CA TYR A 88 -29.61 -0.19 19.98
C TYR A 88 -30.52 -0.03 21.20
N TRP A 89 -31.81 -0.35 21.07
CA TRP A 89 -32.74 -0.43 22.20
C TRP A 89 -32.29 -1.46 23.24
N ALA A 90 -31.90 -2.67 22.82
CA ALA A 90 -31.43 -3.69 23.76
C ALA A 90 -30.19 -3.26 24.55
N ILE A 91 -29.26 -2.55 23.89
CA ILE A 91 -28.05 -2.01 24.54
C ILE A 91 -28.38 -0.81 25.44
N SER A 92 -29.33 0.07 25.07
CA SER A 92 -29.75 1.15 25.97
C SER A 92 -30.45 0.62 27.23
N GLN A 93 -31.33 -0.39 27.10
CA GLN A 93 -31.95 -1.02 28.28
C GLN A 93 -30.92 -1.70 29.19
N ALA A 94 -29.90 -2.35 28.60
CA ALA A 94 -28.80 -2.91 29.38
C ALA A 94 -28.01 -1.84 30.16
N ALA A 95 -27.71 -0.69 29.55
CA ALA A 95 -27.05 0.43 30.21
C ALA A 95 -27.91 1.05 31.33
N VAL A 96 -29.22 1.22 31.13
CA VAL A 96 -30.16 1.70 32.17
C VAL A 96 -30.19 0.73 33.36
N ILE A 97 -30.22 -0.58 33.10
CA ILE A 97 -30.24 -1.61 34.15
C ILE A 97 -28.89 -1.71 34.89
N GLN A 98 -27.75 -1.41 34.24
CA GLN A 98 -26.47 -1.25 34.95
C GLN A 98 -26.52 -0.12 35.98
N GLN A 99 -27.19 0.99 35.65
CA GLN A 99 -27.27 2.17 36.53
C GLN A 99 -28.30 2.02 37.67
N ASN A 100 -29.37 1.25 37.46
CA ASN A 100 -30.38 0.97 38.48
C ASN A 100 -30.73 -0.55 38.55
N PRO A 101 -30.01 -1.32 39.39
CA PRO A 101 -30.19 -2.78 39.51
C PRO A 101 -31.56 -3.25 40.02
N ASP A 102 -32.37 -2.37 40.61
CA ASP A 102 -33.70 -2.73 41.16
C ASP A 102 -34.86 -2.57 40.16
N LEU A 103 -34.62 -2.04 38.95
CA LEU A 103 -35.66 -1.86 37.94
C LEU A 103 -36.13 -3.19 37.32
N ASP A 104 -37.44 -3.38 37.21
CA ASP A 104 -38.04 -4.51 36.47
C ASP A 104 -38.12 -4.20 34.97
N VAL A 105 -37.73 -5.17 34.14
CA VAL A 105 -37.64 -5.04 32.67
C VAL A 105 -39.01 -4.73 32.04
N GLN A 106 -40.10 -5.15 32.68
CA GLN A 106 -41.48 -4.91 32.22
C GLN A 106 -42.07 -3.55 32.64
N SER A 107 -41.33 -2.75 33.43
CA SER A 107 -41.82 -1.45 33.96
C SER A 107 -41.18 -0.22 33.30
N LEU A 108 -40.39 -0.42 32.25
CA LEU A 108 -39.60 0.62 31.58
C LEU A 108 -40.34 1.19 30.37
N ASP A 109 -40.92 2.38 30.54
CA ASP A 109 -41.59 3.13 29.49
C ASP A 109 -40.58 3.69 28.46
N GLU A 110 -40.96 3.71 27.17
CA GLU A 110 -40.07 4.08 26.05
C GLU A 110 -39.54 5.51 26.14
N SER A 111 -40.24 6.37 26.88
CA SER A 111 -39.87 7.75 27.18
C SER A 111 -38.53 7.91 27.91
N SER A 112 -38.01 6.85 28.55
CA SER A 112 -36.74 6.85 29.29
C SER A 112 -35.47 6.85 28.42
N ALA A 113 -35.57 6.54 27.13
CA ALA A 113 -34.40 6.44 26.22
C ALA A 113 -33.87 7.80 25.71
N ASN A 114 -34.56 8.90 25.99
CA ASN A 114 -34.24 10.24 25.46
C ASN A 114 -33.38 11.12 26.37
N ASP A 115 -32.99 10.66 27.57
CA ASP A 115 -32.14 11.46 28.46
C ASP A 115 -30.66 11.39 28.01
N SER A 116 -30.04 12.55 27.82
CA SER A 116 -28.85 12.73 26.96
C SER A 116 -27.50 12.39 27.62
N ASP A 117 -27.52 11.61 28.72
CA ASP A 117 -26.33 11.25 29.52
C ASP A 117 -26.31 9.75 29.90
N LEU A 118 -26.74 8.89 28.97
CA LEU A 118 -26.69 7.42 29.09
C LEU A 118 -25.25 6.86 29.04
N THR A 119 -24.46 7.16 30.08
CA THR A 119 -23.10 6.63 30.27
C THR A 119 -23.07 5.53 31.33
N HIS A 120 -23.24 4.27 30.92
CA HIS A 120 -22.23 3.22 31.18
C HIS A 120 -22.48 1.95 30.37
N LEU A 121 -21.43 1.45 29.71
CA LEU A 121 -21.22 0.02 29.39
C LEU A 121 -19.76 -0.18 28.89
N PRO A 122 -18.76 -0.16 29.79
CA PRO A 122 -17.75 -1.22 29.66
C PRO A 122 -17.14 -1.75 30.97
N GLY A 123 -17.19 -3.08 31.13
CA GLY A 123 -16.25 -3.88 31.90
C GLY A 123 -15.74 -5.05 31.02
N ASN A 124 -14.67 -4.84 30.25
CA ASN A 124 -14.06 -5.85 29.36
C ASN A 124 -14.99 -6.60 28.37
N LEU A 125 -15.94 -5.89 27.76
CA LEU A 125 -16.77 -6.41 26.66
C LEU A 125 -15.98 -6.83 25.41
N LEU A 126 -14.74 -6.38 25.23
CA LEU A 126 -13.97 -6.49 23.98
C LEU A 126 -12.47 -6.83 24.16
N GLU A 127 -12.12 -7.50 25.24
CA GLU A 127 -10.86 -8.27 25.30
C GLU A 127 -11.18 -9.77 25.24
N LEU A 128 -10.38 -10.49 24.45
CA LEU A 128 -10.62 -11.86 23.96
C LEU A 128 -11.63 -11.94 22.81
N HIS A 129 -11.10 -12.42 21.68
CA HIS A 129 -11.78 -12.88 20.47
C HIS A 129 -13.24 -13.30 20.70
N LEU A 130 -14.17 -12.66 19.98
CA LEU A 130 -15.45 -13.30 19.67
C LEU A 130 -15.11 -14.62 19.00
N ASN A 131 -15.55 -15.74 19.59
CA ASN A 131 -15.23 -17.08 19.10
C ASN A 131 -15.88 -17.30 17.73
N ASP A 132 -15.15 -16.98 16.68
CA ASP A 132 -15.34 -17.64 15.40
C ASP A 132 -14.87 -19.08 15.61
N ASN A 133 -15.82 -20.01 15.60
CA ASN A 133 -15.55 -21.43 15.39
C ASN A 133 -15.02 -21.62 13.96
N VAL A 134 -13.78 -21.18 13.73
CA VAL A 134 -12.93 -21.75 12.70
C VAL A 134 -12.59 -23.14 13.19
N GLU A 135 -13.08 -24.16 12.49
CA GLU A 135 -12.68 -25.55 12.74
C GLU A 135 -11.15 -25.61 12.79
N GLU A 136 -10.60 -26.12 13.88
CA GLU A 136 -9.16 -26.35 14.04
C GLU A 136 -8.69 -27.39 13.01
N THR A 137 -8.42 -26.91 11.80
CA THR A 137 -7.58 -27.61 10.85
C THR A 137 -6.14 -27.37 11.29
N ASP A 138 -5.62 -28.37 11.98
CA ASP A 138 -4.28 -28.54 12.56
C ASP A 138 -3.27 -27.41 12.33
N ALA A 139 -2.60 -27.03 13.42
CA ALA A 139 -1.42 -26.18 13.46
C ALA A 139 -0.24 -26.76 12.65
N SER A 140 -0.39 -26.73 11.34
CA SER A 140 0.60 -27.06 10.34
C SER A 140 1.63 -25.94 10.39
N THR A 141 2.74 -26.24 11.05
CA THR A 141 4.00 -25.51 10.93
C THR A 141 4.17 -25.01 9.51
N HIS A 142 4.24 -23.69 9.32
CA HIS A 142 4.58 -23.09 8.02
C HIS A 142 6.06 -23.38 7.69
N THR A 143 6.34 -24.62 7.31
CA THR A 143 7.51 -25.01 6.54
C THR A 143 7.40 -24.31 5.19
N LEU A 144 7.97 -23.11 5.10
CA LEU A 144 8.14 -22.35 3.87
C LEU A 144 9.24 -22.96 2.99
N ASP A 145 9.09 -24.26 2.70
CA ASP A 145 9.90 -24.99 1.76
C ASP A 145 9.28 -24.86 0.35
N ALA A 146 10.14 -24.49 -0.60
CA ALA A 146 10.00 -24.62 -2.05
C ALA A 146 8.87 -23.90 -2.83
N ASN A 147 7.76 -23.41 -2.26
CA ASN A 147 6.68 -22.77 -3.06
C ASN A 147 6.69 -21.24 -3.09
N ASN A 148 7.75 -20.66 -3.68
CA ASN A 148 7.83 -19.23 -4.02
C ASN A 148 7.43 -18.94 -5.50
N SER A 149 6.67 -19.84 -6.11
CA SER A 149 6.41 -19.93 -7.55
C SER A 149 5.59 -18.78 -8.17
N ASN A 150 4.95 -17.94 -7.35
CA ASN A 150 4.14 -16.80 -7.79
C ASN A 150 4.78 -15.42 -7.61
N TYR A 151 5.98 -15.30 -7.01
CA TYR A 151 6.64 -13.98 -6.94
C TYR A 151 7.28 -13.63 -8.28
N ASN A 152 6.70 -12.67 -8.99
CA ASN A 152 7.29 -12.11 -10.19
C ASN A 152 7.35 -10.57 -10.08
N PRO A 153 8.51 -9.99 -9.71
CA PRO A 153 8.67 -8.55 -9.58
C PRO A 153 8.63 -7.79 -10.92
N THR A 154 8.59 -8.53 -12.05
CA THR A 154 8.49 -7.95 -13.39
C THR A 154 7.05 -7.89 -13.92
N VAL A 155 6.04 -8.27 -13.13
CA VAL A 155 4.63 -8.13 -13.54
C VAL A 155 4.34 -6.66 -13.87
N PRO A 156 3.66 -6.37 -15.00
CA PRO A 156 3.28 -5.00 -15.37
C PRO A 156 2.49 -4.31 -14.24
N PRO A 157 2.64 -2.98 -14.05
CA PRO A 157 1.96 -2.29 -12.97
C PRO A 157 0.43 -2.41 -13.10
N SER A 158 -0.23 -2.86 -12.03
CA SER A 158 -1.69 -2.92 -11.93
C SER A 158 -2.29 -1.67 -11.27
N LEU A 159 -1.48 -0.91 -10.53
CA LEU A 159 -1.87 0.33 -9.87
C LEU A 159 -1.17 1.54 -10.51
N PHE A 160 -1.86 2.68 -10.57
CA PHE A 160 -1.35 3.93 -11.12
C PHE A 160 -1.63 5.09 -10.17
N VAL A 161 -0.64 5.96 -9.97
CA VAL A 161 -0.75 7.17 -9.13
C VAL A 161 -0.65 8.40 -10.01
N LYS A 162 -1.73 9.20 -10.05
CA LYS A 162 -1.84 10.45 -10.82
C LYS A 162 -2.01 11.64 -9.89
N VAL A 163 -1.45 12.79 -10.26
CA VAL A 163 -1.69 14.07 -9.57
C VAL A 163 -3.11 14.51 -9.90
N GLN A 164 -3.95 14.74 -8.89
CA GLN A 164 -5.36 15.13 -9.09
C GLN A 164 -5.60 16.60 -8.74
N ASN A 165 -5.23 17.02 -7.53
CA ASN A 165 -5.39 18.39 -7.06
C ASN A 165 -4.09 18.86 -6.39
N THR A 166 -3.58 20.03 -6.76
CA THR A 166 -2.35 20.61 -6.22
C THR A 166 -2.59 21.58 -5.06
N ASN A 167 -3.83 22.04 -4.87
CA ASN A 167 -4.25 23.06 -3.91
C ASN A 167 -5.37 22.56 -2.97
N ALA A 168 -5.44 21.26 -2.70
CA ALA A 168 -6.48 20.68 -1.86
C ALA A 168 -6.37 21.13 -0.40
N GLY A 169 -7.50 21.23 0.30
CA GLY A 169 -7.57 21.71 1.69
C GLY A 169 -7.78 23.22 1.84
N SER A 170 -7.91 23.67 3.09
CA SER A 170 -8.17 25.09 3.42
C SER A 170 -6.96 25.99 3.14
N PHE A 171 -7.20 27.30 3.08
CA PHE A 171 -6.24 28.35 2.67
C PHE A 171 -4.81 28.22 3.26
N LEU A 172 -4.69 27.76 4.51
CA LEU A 172 -3.42 27.59 5.24
C LEU A 172 -2.88 26.13 5.28
N LEU A 173 -3.65 25.13 4.83
CA LEU A 173 -3.27 23.70 4.85
C LEU A 173 -3.37 23.06 3.44
N LYS A 174 -2.94 23.82 2.42
CA LYS A 174 -2.87 23.34 1.05
C LYS A 174 -1.95 22.13 0.91
N HIS A 175 -2.43 21.11 0.22
CA HIS A 175 -1.65 19.91 -0.06
C HIS A 175 -1.96 19.33 -1.45
N THR A 176 -1.06 18.47 -1.94
CA THR A 176 -1.27 17.74 -3.18
C THR A 176 -1.92 16.39 -2.90
N GLU A 177 -3.08 16.18 -3.53
CA GLU A 177 -3.79 14.91 -3.59
C GLU A 177 -3.41 14.13 -4.84
N PHE A 178 -3.26 12.83 -4.67
CA PHE A 178 -3.01 11.88 -5.73
C PHE A 178 -4.18 10.90 -5.81
N SER A 179 -4.71 10.71 -7.01
CA SER A 179 -5.63 9.61 -7.29
C SER A 179 -4.80 8.33 -7.43
N VAL A 180 -5.19 7.29 -6.69
CA VAL A 180 -4.68 5.92 -6.83
C VAL A 180 -5.77 5.10 -7.50
N SER A 181 -5.48 4.59 -8.70
CA SER A 181 -6.44 3.87 -9.54
C SER A 181 -5.84 2.58 -10.10
N GLY A 182 -6.61 1.51 -10.21
CA GLY A 182 -6.16 0.28 -10.88
C GLY A 182 -6.82 -0.97 -10.31
N THR A 183 -6.13 -2.12 -10.37
CA THR A 183 -6.62 -3.39 -9.81
C THR A 183 -5.71 -3.95 -8.72
N PHE A 184 -6.32 -4.46 -7.65
CA PHE A 184 -5.64 -5.14 -6.54
C PHE A 184 -6.52 -6.25 -5.99
N SER A 185 -5.99 -7.48 -5.90
CA SER A 185 -6.71 -8.67 -5.42
C SER A 185 -8.07 -8.86 -6.12
N ASN A 186 -8.09 -8.76 -7.45
CA ASN A 186 -9.28 -8.84 -8.31
C ASN A 186 -10.39 -7.80 -8.02
N SER A 187 -10.11 -6.77 -7.21
CA SER A 187 -10.98 -5.61 -7.02
C SER A 187 -10.45 -4.41 -7.80
N GLU A 188 -11.34 -3.59 -8.36
CA GLU A 188 -10.99 -2.24 -8.78
C GLU A 188 -10.70 -1.37 -7.55
N ILE A 189 -9.75 -0.45 -7.71
CA ILE A 189 -9.30 0.51 -6.69
C ILE A 189 -9.47 1.91 -7.24
N GLY A 190 -10.06 2.80 -6.44
CA GLY A 190 -10.16 4.23 -6.69
C GLY A 190 -10.19 4.98 -5.37
N CYS A 191 -9.05 5.50 -4.91
CA CYS A 191 -8.97 6.26 -3.67
C CYS A 191 -8.06 7.49 -3.80
N MET A 192 -8.24 8.46 -2.89
CA MET A 192 -7.50 9.72 -2.87
C MET A 192 -6.50 9.71 -1.70
N ARG A 193 -5.23 9.96 -1.99
CA ARG A 193 -4.15 9.90 -0.99
C ARG A 193 -3.20 11.08 -1.17
N ARG A 194 -2.79 11.73 -0.09
CA ARG A 194 -1.72 12.75 -0.13
C ARG A 194 -0.37 12.07 0.10
N TYR A 195 0.72 12.69 -0.36
CA TYR A 195 2.08 12.14 -0.22
C TYR A 195 2.44 11.68 1.22
N ARG A 196 1.97 12.39 2.25
CA ARG A 196 2.20 12.03 3.66
C ARG A 196 1.60 10.67 4.06
N ASP A 197 0.55 10.23 3.38
CA ASP A 197 -0.11 8.96 3.67
C ASP A 197 0.72 7.77 3.12
N PHE A 198 1.38 7.94 1.97
CA PHE A 198 2.34 6.98 1.45
C PHE A 198 3.59 6.85 2.34
N VAL A 199 4.06 7.98 2.90
CA VAL A 199 5.16 7.97 3.89
C VAL A 199 4.73 7.19 5.14
N TRP A 200 3.53 7.46 5.67
CA TRP A 200 3.00 6.70 6.80
C TRP A 200 2.85 5.20 6.50
N LEU A 201 2.38 4.83 5.31
CA LEU A 201 2.30 3.43 4.87
C LEU A 201 3.69 2.77 4.87
N HIS A 202 4.69 3.44 4.27
CA HIS A 202 6.07 2.99 4.28
C HIS A 202 6.61 2.79 5.69
N ASP A 203 6.43 3.76 6.58
CA ASP A 203 6.97 3.74 7.93
C ASP A 203 6.34 2.62 8.78
N CYS A 204 5.02 2.41 8.64
CA CYS A 204 4.33 1.27 9.24
C CYS A 204 4.85 -0.06 8.69
N LEU A 205 5.05 -0.22 7.38
CA LEU A 205 5.59 -1.45 6.79
C LEU A 205 7.03 -1.72 7.26
N VAL A 206 7.88 -0.69 7.40
CA VAL A 206 9.23 -0.84 7.96
C VAL A 206 9.21 -1.28 9.43
N ALA A 207 8.25 -0.79 10.22
CA ALA A 207 8.10 -1.19 11.63
C ALA A 207 7.54 -2.62 11.79
N LEU A 208 6.57 -3.01 10.98
CA LEU A 208 5.94 -4.34 11.00
C LEU A 208 6.85 -5.42 10.38
N TYR A 209 7.67 -5.06 9.38
CA TYR A 209 8.50 -5.98 8.59
C TYR A 209 9.96 -5.51 8.47
N PRO A 210 10.70 -5.34 9.59
CA PRO A 210 12.05 -4.77 9.60
C PRO A 210 13.07 -5.53 8.74
N PHE A 211 12.89 -6.85 8.60
CA PHE A 211 13.78 -7.75 7.85
C PHE A 211 13.24 -8.18 6.47
N ARG A 212 12.35 -7.38 5.87
CA ARG A 212 11.83 -7.55 4.48
C ARG A 212 12.24 -6.40 3.56
N CYS A 213 12.16 -6.58 2.24
CA CYS A 213 12.45 -5.52 1.26
C CYS A 213 11.28 -4.54 1.10
N VAL A 214 11.13 -3.61 2.05
CA VAL A 214 10.20 -2.48 1.89
C VAL A 214 10.77 -1.46 0.88
N PRO A 215 10.05 -1.14 -0.23
CA PRO A 215 10.47 -0.14 -1.21
C PRO A 215 10.43 1.28 -0.66
N LEU A 216 11.36 2.14 -1.10
CA LEU A 216 11.38 3.55 -0.66
C LEU A 216 10.32 4.39 -1.37
N VAL A 217 9.70 5.31 -0.62
CA VAL A 217 8.96 6.44 -1.17
C VAL A 217 9.91 7.50 -1.73
N PRO A 218 9.55 8.27 -2.77
CA PRO A 218 10.37 9.37 -3.27
C PRO A 218 10.57 10.42 -2.17
N PRO A 219 11.74 11.10 -2.09
CA PRO A 219 12.06 11.97 -0.97
C PRO A 219 11.14 13.18 -0.83
N LYS A 220 11.01 13.66 0.41
CA LYS A 220 10.36 14.93 0.74
C LYS A 220 11.31 16.08 0.40
N VAL A 221 11.39 16.45 -0.89
CA VAL A 221 12.11 17.64 -1.33
C VAL A 221 11.56 18.85 -0.58
N MET A 222 12.42 19.54 0.16
CA MET A 222 12.12 20.80 0.82
C MET A 222 12.25 21.91 -0.23
N SER A 223 11.20 22.70 -0.47
CA SER A 223 11.34 23.95 -1.22
C SER A 223 11.85 25.04 -0.28
N LEU A 224 13.07 25.51 -0.44
CA LEU A 224 13.49 26.78 0.13
C LEU A 224 13.07 27.89 -0.84
N ASN A 225 12.39 28.92 -0.33
CA ASN A 225 11.99 30.13 -1.07
C ASN A 225 11.25 29.87 -2.39
N GLY A 226 10.38 28.85 -2.45
CA GLY A 226 9.60 28.50 -3.64
C GLY A 226 10.41 27.86 -4.78
N THR A 227 11.74 27.78 -4.66
CA THR A 227 12.60 27.07 -5.60
C THR A 227 12.67 25.60 -5.20
N PHE A 228 12.35 24.70 -6.12
CA PHE A 228 12.57 23.28 -5.92
C PHE A 228 14.05 22.97 -6.18
N PHE A 229 14.74 22.28 -5.27
CA PHE A 229 16.11 21.77 -5.50
C PHE A 229 16.21 20.66 -6.56
N THR A 230 15.17 20.51 -7.38
CA THR A 230 15.13 19.61 -8.54
C THR A 230 15.02 20.46 -9.79
N THR A 231 15.93 20.29 -10.74
CA THR A 231 15.88 20.93 -12.06
C THR A 231 14.54 20.64 -12.73
N GLY A 232 13.66 21.65 -12.81
CA GLY A 232 12.33 21.53 -13.42
C GLY A 232 11.22 22.33 -12.72
N SER A 233 10.05 22.38 -13.36
CA SER A 233 8.86 23.04 -12.82
C SER A 233 8.14 22.21 -11.75
N GLN A 234 7.30 22.84 -10.93
CA GLN A 234 6.47 22.16 -9.92
C GLN A 234 5.65 21.01 -10.53
N LYS A 235 5.13 21.18 -11.76
CA LYS A 235 4.40 20.15 -12.50
C LYS A 235 5.28 18.93 -12.77
N GLN A 236 6.47 19.13 -13.35
CA GLN A 236 7.43 18.06 -13.63
C GLN A 236 7.87 17.34 -12.34
N PHE A 237 8.03 18.07 -11.24
CA PHE A 237 8.35 17.50 -9.93
C PHE A 237 7.24 16.58 -9.42
N LEU A 238 5.97 17.02 -9.49
CA LEU A 238 4.82 16.22 -9.05
C LEU A 238 4.59 14.99 -9.94
N GLU A 239 4.83 15.10 -11.25
CA GLU A 239 4.81 13.96 -12.18
C GLU A 239 5.91 12.93 -11.86
N LYS A 240 7.17 13.37 -11.64
CA LYS A 240 8.28 12.49 -11.21
C LYS A 240 7.96 11.80 -9.87
N ARG A 241 7.28 12.50 -8.95
CA ARG A 241 6.79 11.94 -7.69
C ARG A 241 5.69 10.90 -7.92
N SER A 242 4.67 11.18 -8.72
CA SER A 242 3.55 10.24 -8.94
C SER A 242 4.01 8.95 -9.64
N GLN A 243 4.93 9.04 -10.61
CA GLN A 243 5.58 7.88 -11.21
C GLN A 243 6.37 7.03 -10.19
N SER A 244 6.98 7.67 -9.20
CA SER A 244 7.75 6.97 -8.17
C SER A 244 6.86 6.36 -7.08
N LEU A 245 5.76 7.03 -6.71
CA LEU A 245 4.71 6.45 -5.87
C LEU A 245 4.01 5.27 -6.57
N THR A 246 3.87 5.32 -7.90
CA THR A 246 3.39 4.20 -8.70
C THR A 246 4.31 2.99 -8.57
N ARG A 247 5.63 3.14 -8.76
CA ARG A 247 6.57 2.01 -8.57
C ARG A 247 6.61 1.50 -7.13
N PHE A 248 6.59 2.40 -6.14
CA PHE A 248 6.49 2.04 -4.72
C PHE A 248 5.29 1.14 -4.43
N LEU A 249 4.07 1.55 -4.83
CA LEU A 249 2.87 0.75 -4.59
C LEU A 249 2.91 -0.60 -5.33
N ASN A 250 3.31 -0.61 -6.60
CA ASN A 250 3.36 -1.87 -7.37
C ASN A 250 4.38 -2.87 -6.78
N LEU A 251 5.54 -2.40 -6.30
CA LEU A 251 6.49 -3.25 -5.59
C LEU A 251 5.95 -3.75 -4.24
N VAL A 252 5.21 -2.92 -3.50
CA VAL A 252 4.57 -3.35 -2.24
C VAL A 252 3.52 -4.43 -2.48
N VAL A 253 2.60 -4.25 -3.45
CA VAL A 253 1.53 -5.23 -3.71
C VAL A 253 2.02 -6.50 -4.39
N ALA A 254 3.11 -6.44 -5.17
CA ALA A 254 3.72 -7.62 -5.77
C ALA A 254 4.49 -8.48 -4.75
N HIS A 255 4.94 -7.90 -3.62
CA HIS A 255 5.71 -8.62 -2.62
C HIS A 255 4.83 -9.66 -1.88
N PRO A 256 5.22 -10.95 -1.77
CA PRO A 256 4.30 -12.02 -1.33
C PRO A 256 3.77 -11.89 0.10
N ILE A 257 4.55 -11.21 0.96
CA ILE A 257 4.20 -10.86 2.34
C ILE A 257 3.54 -9.47 2.41
N LEU A 258 4.24 -8.39 2.01
CA LEU A 258 3.73 -7.01 2.16
C LEU A 258 2.41 -6.79 1.39
N GLY A 259 2.21 -7.42 0.23
CA GLY A 259 0.97 -7.30 -0.54
C GLY A 259 -0.24 -7.96 0.10
N LYS A 260 -0.04 -8.86 1.08
CA LYS A 260 -1.11 -9.50 1.86
C LYS A 260 -1.41 -8.79 3.19
N GLU A 261 -0.59 -7.80 3.56
CA GLU A 261 -0.74 -7.11 4.84
C GLU A 261 -2.04 -6.28 4.87
N LYS A 262 -2.81 -6.41 5.96
CA LYS A 262 -4.11 -5.77 6.15
C LYS A 262 -4.03 -4.26 5.99
N LEU A 263 -2.97 -3.62 6.50
CA LEU A 263 -2.67 -2.20 6.35
C LEU A 263 -2.60 -1.75 4.87
N VAL A 264 -2.07 -2.58 3.96
CA VAL A 264 -1.99 -2.27 2.53
C VAL A 264 -3.37 -2.34 1.88
N SER A 265 -4.16 -3.37 2.20
CA SER A 265 -5.56 -3.47 1.75
C SER A 265 -6.39 -2.27 2.24
N LEU A 266 -6.25 -1.89 3.51
CA LEU A 266 -6.90 -0.70 4.08
C LEU A 266 -6.44 0.58 3.37
N PHE A 267 -5.14 0.78 3.13
CA PHE A 267 -4.64 1.95 2.42
C PHE A 267 -5.24 2.09 1.02
N LEU A 268 -5.45 0.98 0.30
CA LEU A 268 -5.99 0.99 -1.05
C LEU A 268 -7.54 1.09 -1.08
N LYS A 269 -8.25 0.44 -0.17
CA LYS A 269 -9.72 0.27 -0.23
C LYS A 269 -10.54 1.24 0.63
N SER A 270 -9.98 1.81 1.70
CA SER A 270 -10.73 2.68 2.61
C SER A 270 -11.09 4.05 2.01
N ARG A 271 -12.21 4.63 2.44
CA ARG A 271 -12.57 6.02 2.12
C ARG A 271 -11.74 7.00 2.97
N ASP A 272 -11.64 8.27 2.57
CA ASP A 272 -10.64 9.18 3.14
C ASP A 272 -10.84 9.48 4.64
N LEU A 273 -12.08 9.57 5.12
CA LEU A 273 -12.41 9.73 6.54
C LEU A 273 -12.07 8.47 7.37
N GLU A 274 -12.40 7.30 6.83
CA GLU A 274 -12.09 5.98 7.40
C GLU A 274 -10.57 5.78 7.48
N PHE A 275 -9.85 6.14 6.42
CA PHE A 275 -8.40 6.10 6.36
C PHE A 275 -7.76 6.96 7.45
N GLU A 276 -8.25 8.18 7.70
CA GLU A 276 -7.72 9.05 8.76
C GLU A 276 -7.94 8.45 10.17
N SER A 277 -9.09 7.80 10.42
CA SER A 277 -9.34 7.03 11.66
C SER A 277 -8.35 5.86 11.83
N ILE A 278 -8.13 5.07 10.78
CA ILE A 278 -7.12 4.00 10.76
C ILE A 278 -5.73 4.58 11.05
N ARG A 279 -5.37 5.68 10.37
CA ARG A 279 -4.10 6.39 10.53
C ARG A 279 -3.88 6.90 11.95
N SER A 280 -4.95 7.26 12.66
CA SER A 280 -4.91 7.68 14.07
C SER A 280 -4.65 6.49 15.01
N ARG A 281 -5.42 5.40 14.88
CA ARG A 281 -5.25 4.18 15.69
C ARG A 281 -3.82 3.62 15.63
N TYR A 282 -3.22 3.57 14.44
CA TYR A 282 -1.85 3.10 14.22
C TYR A 282 -0.74 4.08 14.67
N ARG A 283 -1.07 5.32 15.06
CA ARG A 283 -0.11 6.21 15.75
C ARG A 283 -0.10 5.99 17.25
N SER A 284 -1.26 5.69 17.84
CA SER A 284 -1.40 5.46 19.27
C SER A 284 -0.96 4.05 19.68
N SER A 285 -0.98 3.08 18.76
CA SER A 285 -0.48 1.73 19.02
C SER A 285 1.03 1.59 18.82
N LYS A 286 1.67 0.79 19.68
CA LYS A 286 3.06 0.38 19.50
C LYS A 286 3.10 -0.75 18.46
N LEU A 287 3.60 -0.45 17.26
CA LEU A 287 3.79 -1.46 16.22
C LEU A 287 4.86 -2.47 16.66
N VAL A 288 4.56 -3.76 16.51
CA VAL A 288 5.43 -4.90 16.80
C VAL A 288 5.66 -5.66 15.50
N GLU A 289 6.80 -6.36 15.38
CA GLU A 289 7.10 -7.18 14.21
C GLU A 289 5.98 -8.20 13.94
N ALA A 290 5.32 -8.08 12.79
CA ALA A 290 4.18 -8.91 12.40
C ALA A 290 4.62 -10.26 11.83
N ASP A 291 5.81 -10.31 11.21
CA ASP A 291 6.38 -11.52 10.64
C ASP A 291 6.93 -12.45 11.74
N LYS A 292 6.08 -13.36 12.22
CA LYS A 292 6.45 -14.38 13.21
C LYS A 292 7.13 -15.63 12.60
N THR A 293 7.56 -15.61 11.33
CA THR A 293 8.18 -16.80 10.70
C THR A 293 9.50 -17.17 11.39
N THR A 294 9.63 -18.46 11.71
CA THR A 294 10.79 -19.05 12.39
C THR A 294 11.60 -19.94 11.46
N ALA A 295 12.93 -19.93 11.63
CA ALA A 295 13.85 -20.80 10.90
C ALA A 295 13.58 -22.29 11.18
N SER A 296 13.46 -23.10 10.13
CA SER A 296 13.34 -24.55 10.25
C SER A 296 14.69 -25.18 10.69
N PRO A 297 14.69 -26.35 11.35
CA PRO A 297 15.93 -27.06 11.69
C PRO A 297 16.81 -27.35 10.46
N LEU A 298 16.20 -27.64 9.31
CA LEU A 298 16.88 -27.85 8.03
C LEU A 298 17.56 -26.57 7.52
N PHE A 299 16.93 -25.41 7.66
CA PHE A 299 17.58 -24.14 7.34
C PHE A 299 18.77 -23.88 8.27
N ILE A 300 18.61 -24.12 9.57
CA ILE A 300 19.66 -23.89 10.58
C ILE A 300 20.92 -24.73 10.26
N SER A 301 20.75 -25.99 9.87
CA SER A 301 21.87 -26.90 9.56
C SER A 301 22.54 -26.64 8.20
N THR A 302 21.82 -26.07 7.22
CA THR A 302 22.34 -25.83 5.86
C THR A 302 22.75 -24.38 5.59
N PHE A 303 22.47 -23.45 6.51
CA PHE A 303 22.63 -22.01 6.28
C PHE A 303 24.08 -21.60 5.93
N SER A 304 25.08 -22.18 6.59
CA SER A 304 26.51 -21.82 6.40
C SER A 304 26.96 -21.93 4.95
N ASP A 305 26.41 -22.91 4.23
CA ASP A 305 26.86 -23.31 2.90
C ASP A 305 26.05 -22.61 1.81
N SER A 306 24.93 -21.97 2.20
CA SER A 306 23.90 -21.47 1.27
C SER A 306 24.12 -20.03 0.79
N ILE A 307 24.63 -19.13 1.63
CA ILE A 307 24.78 -17.70 1.31
C ILE A 307 26.06 -17.12 1.92
N PRO A 308 26.95 -16.50 1.10
CA PRO A 308 28.05 -15.68 1.60
C PRO A 308 27.55 -14.57 2.54
N GLN A 309 27.92 -14.67 3.82
CA GLN A 309 27.45 -13.81 4.93
C GLN A 309 28.06 -12.38 4.91
N ASP A 310 28.75 -12.01 3.84
CA ASP A 310 29.30 -10.67 3.64
C ASP A 310 28.20 -9.68 3.20
N TRP A 311 27.31 -9.37 4.15
CA TRP A 311 26.22 -8.40 3.97
C TRP A 311 26.75 -7.00 3.62
N ALA A 312 27.96 -6.65 4.08
CA ALA A 312 28.59 -5.37 3.79
C ALA A 312 29.00 -5.26 2.31
N LYS A 313 29.64 -6.29 1.75
CA LYS A 313 29.96 -6.37 0.31
C LYS A 313 28.71 -6.41 -0.56
N ARG A 314 27.64 -7.11 -0.12
CA ARG A 314 26.34 -7.09 -0.81
C ARG A 314 25.71 -5.70 -0.80
N GLU A 315 25.72 -4.98 0.32
CA GLU A 315 25.25 -3.59 0.39
C GLU A 315 26.06 -2.66 -0.54
N ALA A 316 27.39 -2.77 -0.52
CA ALA A 316 28.28 -2.00 -1.38
C ALA A 316 27.99 -2.28 -2.87
N GLY A 317 27.79 -3.55 -3.24
CA GLY A 317 27.38 -3.95 -4.59
C GLY A 317 26.06 -3.32 -5.02
N CYS A 318 25.05 -3.32 -4.14
CA CYS A 318 23.77 -2.64 -4.40
C CYS A 318 23.96 -1.13 -4.63
N ALA A 319 24.83 -0.48 -3.85
CA ALA A 319 25.11 0.96 -3.99
C ALA A 319 25.81 1.29 -5.33
N VAL A 320 26.82 0.50 -5.73
CA VAL A 320 27.50 0.65 -7.03
C VAL A 320 26.53 0.46 -8.19
N MET A 321 25.71 -0.60 -8.15
CA MET A 321 24.70 -0.88 -9.18
C MET A 321 23.65 0.24 -9.27
N CYS A 322 23.16 0.76 -8.12
CA CYS A 322 22.24 1.90 -8.11
C CYS A 322 22.84 3.15 -8.75
N GLY A 323 24.14 3.39 -8.57
CA GLY A 323 24.88 4.47 -9.24
C GLY A 323 24.86 4.31 -10.76
N GLY A 324 25.29 3.15 -11.27
CA GLY A 324 25.30 2.85 -12.71
C GLY A 324 23.92 2.97 -13.36
N ILE A 325 22.89 2.36 -12.76
CA ILE A 325 21.52 2.42 -13.28
C ILE A 325 20.95 3.84 -13.22
N THR A 326 21.31 4.64 -12.22
CA THR A 326 20.92 6.06 -12.16
C THR A 326 21.56 6.85 -13.30
N SER A 327 22.85 6.63 -13.59
CA SER A 327 23.53 7.26 -14.73
C SER A 327 22.89 6.88 -16.07
N MET A 328 22.55 5.59 -16.28
CA MET A 328 21.84 5.13 -17.47
C MET A 328 20.45 5.78 -17.61
N ALA A 329 19.69 5.85 -16.52
CA ALA A 329 18.38 6.51 -16.53
C ALA A 329 18.49 8.01 -16.83
N SER A 330 19.49 8.70 -16.27
CA SER A 330 19.77 10.12 -16.55
C SER A 330 20.13 10.37 -18.01
N TYR A 331 20.96 9.51 -18.63
CA TYR A 331 21.28 9.61 -20.05
C TYR A 331 20.02 9.56 -20.94
N ILE A 332 19.11 8.62 -20.68
CA ILE A 332 17.86 8.51 -21.45
C ILE A 332 16.91 9.68 -21.12
N GLU A 333 16.93 10.23 -19.89
CA GLU A 333 16.19 11.46 -19.56
C GLU A 333 16.71 12.69 -20.34
N HIS A 334 18.02 12.81 -20.54
CA HIS A 334 18.60 13.85 -21.39
C HIS A 334 18.23 13.66 -22.87
N GLU A 335 18.25 12.43 -23.37
CA GLU A 335 17.80 12.12 -24.74
C GLU A 335 16.32 12.48 -24.94
N VAL A 336 15.47 12.13 -23.99
CA VAL A 336 14.05 12.51 -23.97
C VAL A 336 13.85 14.02 -23.93
N ALA A 337 14.73 14.78 -23.26
CA ALA A 337 14.69 16.25 -23.28
C ALA A 337 15.05 16.80 -24.66
N ARG A 338 16.11 16.27 -25.29
CA ARG A 338 16.54 16.63 -26.65
C ARG A 338 15.44 16.40 -27.70
N ILE A 339 14.73 15.27 -27.61
CA ILE A 339 13.60 14.96 -28.51
C ILE A 339 12.45 15.96 -28.34
N VAL A 340 12.18 16.42 -27.11
CA VAL A 340 11.15 17.44 -26.84
C VAL A 340 11.57 18.82 -27.34
N GLU A 341 12.85 19.17 -27.27
CA GLU A 341 13.39 20.41 -27.87
C GLU A 341 13.30 20.37 -29.40
N GLN A 342 13.71 19.26 -30.02
CA GLN A 342 13.59 19.05 -31.46
C GLN A 342 12.14 19.13 -31.95
N ARG A 343 11.17 18.61 -31.18
CA ARG A 343 9.73 18.80 -31.46
C ARG A 343 9.37 20.28 -31.60
N GLY A 344 9.80 21.13 -30.66
CA GLY A 344 9.51 22.56 -30.68
C GLY A 344 10.13 23.28 -31.89
N ALA A 345 11.34 22.88 -32.30
CA ALA A 345 11.98 23.42 -33.50
C ALA A 345 11.20 23.06 -34.79
N LEU A 346 10.64 21.84 -34.88
CA LEU A 346 9.81 21.41 -36.01
C LEU A 346 8.46 22.16 -36.08
N GLU A 347 7.83 22.43 -34.93
CA GLU A 347 6.62 23.25 -34.84
C GLU A 347 6.89 24.70 -35.31
N PHE A 348 8.03 25.28 -34.93
CA PHE A 348 8.46 26.60 -35.40
C PHE A 348 8.77 26.63 -36.90
N PHE A 349 9.40 25.58 -37.44
CA PHE A 349 9.64 25.45 -38.88
C PHE A 349 8.33 25.43 -39.66
N ASN A 350 7.34 24.65 -39.21
CA ASN A 350 5.99 24.65 -39.81
C ASN A 350 5.37 26.05 -39.82
N SER A 351 5.40 26.78 -38.70
CA SER A 351 4.90 28.17 -38.65
C SER A 351 5.63 29.08 -39.64
N SER A 352 6.94 28.88 -39.82
CA SER A 352 7.74 29.65 -40.78
C SER A 352 7.35 29.35 -42.24
N CYS A 353 7.15 28.08 -42.58
CA CYS A 353 6.66 27.66 -43.90
C CYS A 353 5.29 28.24 -44.22
N LEU A 354 4.34 28.19 -43.27
CA LEU A 354 2.99 28.73 -43.45
C LEU A 354 2.98 30.25 -43.63
N ASN A 355 3.82 30.98 -42.90
CA ASN A 355 3.96 32.43 -43.08
C ASN A 355 4.47 32.77 -44.49
N VAL A 356 5.58 32.14 -44.91
CA VAL A 356 6.16 32.40 -46.24
C VAL A 356 5.20 31.97 -47.35
N ALA A 357 4.50 30.84 -47.22
CA ALA A 357 3.49 30.40 -48.18
C ALA A 357 2.29 31.37 -48.26
N GLY A 358 1.84 31.92 -47.13
CA GLY A 358 0.75 32.91 -47.07
C GLY A 358 1.14 34.29 -47.60
N ASP A 359 2.41 34.69 -47.47
CA ASP A 359 2.94 35.96 -47.99
C ASP A 359 3.30 35.88 -49.48
N LEU A 360 3.65 34.68 -50.00
CA LEU A 360 4.09 34.50 -51.39
C LEU A 360 3.10 35.08 -52.42
N PRO A 361 1.76 34.85 -52.35
CA PRO A 361 0.78 35.46 -53.26
C PRO A 361 0.82 36.99 -53.34
N ASN A 362 1.19 37.66 -52.24
CA ASN A 362 1.22 39.13 -52.17
C ASN A 362 2.47 39.70 -52.86
N VAL A 363 3.60 39.01 -52.72
CA VAL A 363 4.91 39.45 -53.26
C VAL A 363 5.07 39.03 -54.72
N TYR A 364 4.56 37.84 -55.08
CA TYR A 364 4.84 37.17 -56.34
C TYR A 364 4.60 38.02 -57.61
N PRO A 365 3.46 38.73 -57.77
CA PRO A 365 3.18 39.50 -59.00
C PRO A 365 4.18 40.64 -59.26
N SER A 366 4.89 41.08 -58.22
CA SER A 366 5.85 42.19 -58.28
C SER A 366 7.31 41.76 -58.50
N MET A 367 7.67 40.51 -58.15
CA MET A 367 9.08 40.07 -58.12
C MET A 367 9.39 38.84 -58.99
N PHE A 368 8.42 37.98 -59.29
CA PHE A 368 8.69 36.63 -59.86
C PHE A 368 7.88 36.31 -61.12
N LYS A 369 7.41 37.33 -61.84
CA LYS A 369 6.40 37.23 -62.90
C LYS A 369 6.78 36.33 -64.10
N GLU A 370 8.05 36.06 -64.34
CA GLU A 370 8.53 35.35 -65.54
C GLU A 370 8.17 33.86 -65.56
N HIS A 371 7.96 33.22 -64.41
CA HIS A 371 7.68 31.77 -64.29
C HIS A 371 6.37 31.48 -63.53
N SER A 372 5.27 32.15 -63.93
CA SER A 372 3.97 32.14 -63.22
C SER A 372 3.30 30.78 -63.05
N GLU A 373 3.70 29.77 -63.82
CA GLU A 373 3.12 28.43 -63.81
C GLU A 373 3.58 27.57 -62.60
N ASP A 374 4.81 27.77 -62.14
CA ASP A 374 5.39 27.00 -61.03
C ASP A 374 4.94 27.48 -59.64
N PHE A 375 4.42 28.70 -59.55
CA PHE A 375 4.07 29.38 -58.28
C PHE A 375 3.22 28.51 -57.34
N SER A 376 2.13 27.93 -57.86
CA SER A 376 1.19 27.14 -57.08
C SER A 376 1.84 25.85 -56.54
N ALA A 377 2.72 25.23 -57.32
CA ALA A 377 3.46 24.05 -56.90
C ALA A 377 4.50 24.39 -55.82
N ILE A 378 5.24 25.49 -55.97
CA ILE A 378 6.21 25.97 -54.97
C ILE A 378 5.52 26.29 -53.64
N GLN A 379 4.40 27.02 -53.67
CA GLN A 379 3.60 27.32 -52.47
C GLN A 379 3.10 26.03 -51.81
N SER A 380 2.50 25.12 -52.58
CA SER A 380 1.99 23.83 -52.07
C SER A 380 3.09 22.97 -51.46
N ASN A 381 4.29 22.93 -52.06
CA ASN A 381 5.44 22.18 -51.55
C ASN A 381 5.99 22.77 -50.24
N LEU A 382 5.90 24.10 -50.07
CA LEU A 382 6.29 24.76 -48.82
C LEU A 382 5.29 24.48 -47.69
N GLU A 383 3.98 24.55 -47.97
CA GLU A 383 2.93 24.15 -47.02
C GLU A 383 3.05 22.67 -46.63
N PHE A 384 3.31 21.80 -47.62
CA PHE A 384 3.58 20.37 -47.39
C PHE A 384 4.82 20.14 -46.53
N SER A 385 5.89 20.90 -46.74
CA SER A 385 7.11 20.84 -45.92
C SER A 385 6.83 21.17 -44.45
N GLY A 386 6.02 22.21 -44.20
CA GLY A 386 5.56 22.53 -42.85
C GLY A 386 4.73 21.41 -42.24
N LYS A 387 3.75 20.88 -42.98
CA LYS A 387 2.93 19.75 -42.55
C LYS A 387 3.76 18.51 -42.18
N MET A 388 4.76 18.15 -42.99
CA MET A 388 5.65 17.03 -42.70
C MET A 388 6.45 17.26 -41.41
N ALA A 389 6.89 18.49 -41.13
CA ALA A 389 7.54 18.80 -39.86
C ALA A 389 6.61 18.59 -38.65
N VAL A 390 5.31 18.88 -38.78
CA VAL A 390 4.30 18.54 -37.75
C VAL A 390 4.17 17.03 -37.57
N GLU A 391 4.11 16.24 -38.66
CA GLU A 391 4.08 14.77 -38.57
C GLU A 391 5.33 14.22 -37.83
N PHE A 392 6.53 14.78 -38.07
CA PHE A 392 7.73 14.45 -37.29
C PHE A 392 7.67 14.90 -35.81
N ALA A 393 7.10 16.07 -35.54
CA ALA A 393 6.95 16.62 -34.18
C ALA A 393 6.03 15.74 -33.32
N GLU A 394 4.92 15.28 -33.89
CA GLU A 394 4.01 14.33 -33.26
C GLU A 394 4.69 12.98 -32.99
N LEU A 395 5.39 12.43 -33.98
CA LEU A 395 6.13 11.17 -33.82
C LEU A 395 7.18 11.24 -32.71
N SER A 396 7.95 12.34 -32.67
CA SER A 396 8.93 12.64 -31.61
C SER A 396 8.27 12.76 -30.23
N SER A 397 7.06 13.31 -30.16
CA SER A 397 6.29 13.37 -28.91
C SER A 397 5.89 11.98 -28.39
N VAL A 398 5.52 11.06 -29.29
CA VAL A 398 5.16 9.68 -28.92
C VAL A 398 6.40 8.90 -28.50
N GLU A 399 7.54 9.11 -29.16
CA GLU A 399 8.85 8.55 -28.80
C GLU A 399 9.29 8.98 -27.39
N ALA A 400 9.31 10.29 -27.12
CA ALA A 400 9.64 10.83 -25.80
C ALA A 400 8.73 10.30 -24.69
N LEU A 401 7.44 10.05 -25.00
CA LEU A 401 6.48 9.48 -24.05
C LEU A 401 6.73 7.98 -23.80
N LYS A 402 7.02 7.18 -24.83
CA LYS A 402 7.35 5.76 -24.68
C LYS A 402 8.68 5.53 -23.94
N LEU A 403 9.72 6.26 -24.30
CA LEU A 403 11.02 6.20 -23.60
C LEU A 403 10.85 6.51 -22.09
N ARG A 404 9.98 7.47 -21.75
CA ARG A 404 9.70 7.85 -20.35
C ARG A 404 8.83 6.83 -19.60
N LYS A 405 7.76 6.32 -20.22
CA LYS A 405 6.79 5.42 -19.57
C LYS A 405 7.23 3.96 -19.53
N ASP A 406 7.96 3.51 -20.54
CA ASP A 406 8.35 2.11 -20.70
C ASP A 406 9.82 1.97 -20.30
N THR A 407 10.73 2.54 -21.09
CA THR A 407 12.18 2.26 -21.00
C THR A 407 12.82 2.79 -19.71
N ILE A 408 12.56 4.05 -19.34
CA ILE A 408 13.06 4.67 -18.08
C ILE A 408 12.36 4.04 -16.86
N TYR A 409 11.09 3.63 -17.00
CA TYR A 409 10.36 2.95 -15.93
C TYR A 409 11.05 1.63 -15.57
N GLU A 410 11.41 0.80 -16.56
CA GLU A 410 12.00 -0.51 -16.29
C GLU A 410 13.34 -0.39 -15.53
N LEU A 411 14.21 0.57 -15.92
CA LEU A 411 15.45 0.88 -15.20
C LEU A 411 15.21 1.36 -13.77
N LYS A 412 14.29 2.31 -13.58
CA LYS A 412 14.01 2.88 -12.25
C LYS A 412 13.36 1.84 -11.34
N LEU A 413 12.56 0.92 -11.86
CA LEU A 413 12.03 -0.21 -11.08
C LEU A 413 13.16 -1.10 -10.56
N PHE A 414 14.14 -1.45 -11.40
CA PHE A 414 15.31 -2.23 -10.98
C PHE A 414 16.15 -1.51 -9.91
N ARG A 415 16.43 -0.22 -10.10
CA ARG A 415 17.10 0.62 -9.09
C ARG A 415 16.32 0.66 -7.77
N ASP A 416 15.00 0.83 -7.82
CA ASP A 416 14.18 0.95 -6.63
C ASP A 416 14.20 -0.38 -5.85
N MET A 417 14.17 -1.55 -6.51
CA MET A 417 14.36 -2.87 -5.90
C MET A 417 15.74 -3.07 -5.27
N LEU A 418 16.83 -2.71 -5.97
CA LEU A 418 18.18 -2.74 -5.40
C LEU A 418 18.31 -1.83 -4.18
N THR A 419 17.59 -0.71 -4.17
CA THR A 419 17.58 0.22 -3.04
C THR A 419 16.82 -0.36 -1.85
N SER A 420 15.69 -1.06 -2.06
CA SER A 420 14.99 -1.83 -1.01
C SER A 420 15.91 -2.83 -0.32
N LEU A 421 16.69 -3.58 -1.12
CA LEU A 421 17.64 -4.58 -0.63
C LEU A 421 18.82 -3.94 0.12
N ARG A 422 19.34 -2.80 -0.37
CA ARG A 422 20.33 -2.00 0.36
C ARG A 422 19.81 -1.56 1.74
N MET A 423 18.58 -1.05 1.79
CA MET A 423 17.95 -0.61 3.05
C MET A 423 17.71 -1.78 4.01
N LEU A 424 17.41 -2.97 3.50
CA LEU A 424 17.32 -4.19 4.31
C LEU A 424 18.64 -4.52 5.01
N PHE A 425 19.78 -4.49 4.31
CA PHE A 425 21.08 -4.72 4.95
C PHE A 425 21.42 -3.67 6.01
N GLN A 426 21.03 -2.41 5.81
CA GLN A 426 21.20 -1.36 6.82
C GLN A 426 20.34 -1.62 8.07
N ARG A 427 19.08 -2.05 7.89
CA ARG A 427 18.21 -2.48 9.01
C ARG A 427 18.77 -3.71 9.73
N GLN A 428 19.28 -4.70 9.01
CA GLN A 428 19.95 -5.87 9.60
C GLN A 428 21.16 -5.46 10.46
N ARG A 429 22.03 -4.57 9.96
CA ARG A 429 23.18 -4.06 10.73
C ARG A 429 22.77 -3.29 11.99
N ALA A 430 21.68 -2.54 11.93
CA ALA A 430 21.18 -1.75 13.05
C ALA A 430 20.48 -2.61 14.12
N LEU A 431 19.58 -3.50 13.71
CA LEU A 431 18.63 -4.22 14.58
C LEU A 431 19.05 -5.67 14.88
N GLY A 432 19.91 -6.28 14.06
CA GLY A 432 20.37 -7.67 14.18
C GLY A 432 21.53 -7.90 15.15
N LYS A 433 21.90 -6.89 15.96
CA LYS A 433 22.90 -7.05 17.01
C LYS A 433 22.42 -8.03 18.09
N ASN A 434 23.37 -8.73 18.69
CA ASN A 434 23.16 -9.66 19.81
C ASN A 434 24.29 -9.52 20.83
N ASN A 435 24.05 -9.98 22.06
CA ASN A 435 24.98 -9.92 23.18
C ASN A 435 25.49 -11.31 23.57
N ILE A 436 25.43 -12.28 22.64
CA ILE A 436 25.88 -13.67 22.86
C ILE A 436 27.34 -13.71 23.38
N PRO A 437 28.31 -12.93 22.88
CA PRO A 437 29.68 -12.95 23.43
C PRO A 437 29.77 -12.48 24.89
N GLU A 438 28.93 -11.52 25.30
CA GLU A 438 28.88 -11.01 26.67
C GLU A 438 28.23 -12.02 27.61
N LEU A 439 27.15 -12.68 27.16
CA LEU A 439 26.47 -13.74 27.90
C LEU A 439 27.36 -14.97 28.07
N LEU A 440 28.11 -15.38 27.03
CA LEU A 440 29.11 -16.44 27.15
C LEU A 440 30.17 -16.09 28.20
N ARG A 441 30.70 -14.85 28.19
CA ARG A 441 31.63 -14.38 29.22
C ARG A 441 30.99 -14.33 30.61
N LYS A 442 29.70 -13.99 30.74
CA LYS A 442 28.95 -14.06 32.01
C LYS A 442 28.90 -15.50 32.52
N ILE A 443 28.55 -16.47 31.67
CA ILE A 443 28.50 -17.90 32.00
C ILE A 443 29.87 -18.38 32.49
N THR A 444 30.95 -18.20 31.72
CA THR A 444 32.30 -18.63 32.13
C THR A 444 32.76 -18.00 33.44
N ASN A 445 32.41 -16.73 33.69
CA ASN A 445 32.69 -16.07 34.98
C ASN A 445 31.88 -16.64 36.15
N SER A 446 30.64 -17.05 35.93
CA SER A 446 29.80 -17.70 36.95
C SER A 446 30.24 -19.14 37.21
N GLU A 447 30.63 -19.89 36.18
CA GLU A 447 31.22 -21.24 36.28
C GLU A 447 32.51 -21.19 37.11
N MET A 448 33.45 -20.30 36.78
CA MET A 448 34.68 -20.10 37.56
C MET A 448 34.44 -19.69 39.03
N LYS A 449 33.29 -19.07 39.35
CA LYS A 449 32.89 -18.79 40.75
C LYS A 449 32.30 -20.03 41.42
N LEU A 450 31.49 -20.80 40.70
CA LEU A 450 30.89 -22.04 41.17
C LEU A 450 31.98 -23.07 41.51
N ASP A 451 33.01 -23.19 40.66
CA ASP A 451 34.17 -24.06 40.91
C ASP A 451 34.94 -23.66 42.17
N LYS A 452 35.14 -22.36 42.41
CA LYS A 452 35.74 -21.85 43.66
C LYS A 452 34.88 -22.13 44.89
N LEU A 453 33.55 -22.17 44.74
CA LEU A 453 32.62 -22.56 45.80
C LEU A 453 32.51 -24.08 45.98
N ASN A 454 33.00 -24.88 45.03
CA ASN A 454 33.10 -26.33 45.12
C ASN A 454 34.41 -26.82 45.77
N GLN A 455 35.43 -25.97 45.85
CA GLN A 455 36.63 -26.20 46.65
C GLN A 455 36.33 -26.04 48.16
N PRO A 456 37.08 -26.71 49.06
CA PRO A 456 36.83 -26.63 50.50
C PRO A 456 36.94 -25.19 51.03
N ASN A 457 35.89 -24.73 51.69
CA ASN A 457 35.69 -23.34 52.09
C ASN A 457 34.98 -23.24 53.45
N THR A 458 35.17 -22.11 54.13
CA THR A 458 34.73 -21.86 55.53
C THR A 458 33.37 -21.18 55.64
N MET A 459 32.56 -21.17 54.57
CA MET A 459 31.20 -20.62 54.58
C MET A 459 30.23 -21.54 55.36
N GLN A 460 29.17 -20.96 55.92
CA GLN A 460 28.10 -21.77 56.50
C GLN A 460 27.38 -22.59 55.41
N PRO A 461 26.91 -23.82 55.69
CA PRO A 461 26.35 -24.71 54.68
C PRO A 461 25.15 -24.13 53.92
N GLU A 462 24.27 -23.42 54.61
CA GLU A 462 23.05 -22.82 54.06
C GLU A 462 23.38 -21.66 53.11
N ALA A 463 24.19 -20.70 53.56
CA ALA A 463 24.69 -19.60 52.72
C ALA A 463 25.54 -20.08 51.52
N LEU A 464 26.21 -21.24 51.64
CA LEU A 464 26.93 -21.88 50.53
C LEU A 464 25.96 -22.51 49.51
N ALA A 465 24.88 -23.14 49.97
CA ALA A 465 23.84 -23.68 49.10
C ALA A 465 23.13 -22.57 48.32
N ASP A 466 22.73 -21.48 48.99
CA ASP A 466 22.10 -20.31 48.36
C ASP A 466 23.00 -19.66 47.30
N ALA A 467 24.28 -19.45 47.63
CA ALA A 467 25.25 -18.88 46.69
C ALA A 467 25.47 -19.76 45.44
N LYS A 468 25.45 -21.09 45.60
CA LYS A 468 25.53 -22.03 44.46
C LYS A 468 24.26 -22.01 43.63
N HIS A 469 23.09 -22.04 44.26
CA HIS A 469 21.79 -21.98 43.59
C HIS A 469 21.66 -20.70 42.75
N LEU A 470 21.97 -19.53 43.33
CA LEU A 470 21.94 -18.25 42.62
C LEU A 470 22.87 -18.20 41.40
N LEU A 471 24.07 -18.78 41.48
CA LEU A 471 24.98 -18.89 40.35
C LEU A 471 24.44 -19.83 39.26
N GLN A 472 23.84 -20.96 39.65
CA GLN A 472 23.22 -21.91 38.73
C GLN A 472 22.01 -21.29 38.00
N THR A 473 21.11 -20.60 38.72
CA THR A 473 20.00 -19.84 38.13
C THR A 473 20.52 -18.79 37.14
N SER A 474 21.53 -17.99 37.53
CA SER A 474 22.12 -16.99 36.62
C SER A 474 22.86 -17.58 35.41
N ILE A 475 23.30 -18.84 35.46
CA ILE A 475 23.85 -19.55 34.30
C ILE A 475 22.71 -19.99 33.39
N GLN A 476 21.65 -20.60 33.95
CA GLN A 476 20.48 -21.05 33.20
C GLN A 476 19.80 -19.90 32.44
N GLU A 477 19.51 -18.77 33.11
CA GLU A 477 18.97 -17.56 32.48
C GLU A 477 19.83 -17.06 31.31
N ALA A 478 21.15 -17.11 31.45
CA ALA A 478 22.07 -16.70 30.39
C ALA A 478 22.11 -17.69 29.22
N GLN A 479 21.99 -19.00 29.49
CA GLN A 479 21.89 -20.03 28.47
C GLN A 479 20.57 -19.92 27.68
N ASP A 480 19.45 -19.70 28.37
CA ASP A 480 18.15 -19.49 27.74
C ASP A 480 18.13 -18.21 26.89
N SER A 481 18.68 -17.10 27.40
CA SER A 481 18.82 -15.87 26.59
C SER A 481 19.74 -16.06 25.38
N ILE A 482 20.81 -16.87 25.47
CA ILE A 482 21.63 -17.25 24.30
C ILE A 482 20.81 -18.07 23.29
N LYS A 483 19.96 -19.00 23.75
CA LYS A 483 19.10 -19.82 22.89
C LYS A 483 18.09 -18.95 22.13
N GLU A 484 17.43 -18.02 22.81
CA GLU A 484 16.53 -17.04 22.19
C GLU A 484 17.26 -16.13 21.18
N GLN A 485 18.41 -15.58 21.55
CA GLN A 485 19.18 -14.71 20.65
C GLN A 485 19.70 -15.46 19.41
N LYS A 486 20.10 -16.73 19.54
CA LYS A 486 20.44 -17.60 18.40
C LYS A 486 19.22 -17.83 17.52
N ALA A 487 18.07 -18.19 18.09
CA ALA A 487 16.83 -18.38 17.32
C ALA A 487 16.45 -17.10 16.55
N ARG A 488 16.51 -15.94 17.19
CA ARG A 488 16.30 -14.63 16.55
C ARG A 488 17.27 -14.36 15.40
N ASP A 489 18.56 -14.61 15.59
CA ASP A 489 19.58 -14.45 14.54
C ASP A 489 19.31 -15.36 13.33
N TYR A 490 18.97 -16.63 13.55
CA TYR A 490 18.57 -17.53 12.46
C TYR A 490 17.26 -17.10 11.76
N ASN A 491 16.27 -16.58 12.49
CA ASN A 491 15.05 -16.03 11.89
C ASN A 491 15.36 -14.83 10.98
N ILE A 492 16.24 -13.91 11.42
CA ILE A 492 16.70 -12.77 10.61
C ILE A 492 17.43 -13.26 9.34
N LYS A 493 18.35 -14.22 9.50
CA LYS A 493 19.09 -14.85 8.39
C LYS A 493 18.17 -15.54 7.38
N MET A 494 17.14 -16.25 7.85
CA MET A 494 16.12 -16.86 6.99
C MET A 494 15.34 -15.81 6.20
N LYS A 495 14.84 -14.77 6.86
CA LYS A 495 14.08 -13.68 6.22
C LYS A 495 14.90 -13.05 5.10
N ILE A 496 16.15 -12.64 5.38
CA ILE A 496 17.07 -12.06 4.39
C ILE A 496 17.43 -13.05 3.27
N THR A 497 17.52 -14.34 3.57
CA THR A 497 17.75 -15.39 2.56
C THR A 497 16.57 -15.51 1.59
N GLN A 498 15.33 -15.43 2.09
CA GLN A 498 14.13 -15.39 1.26
C GLN A 498 14.10 -14.13 0.38
N GLU A 499 14.42 -12.95 0.95
CA GLU A 499 14.53 -11.69 0.21
C GLU A 499 15.60 -11.77 -0.90
N LEU A 500 16.74 -12.38 -0.63
CA LEU A 500 17.79 -12.57 -1.63
C LEU A 500 17.37 -13.50 -2.77
N LYS A 501 16.76 -14.65 -2.46
CA LYS A 501 16.20 -15.56 -3.49
C LYS A 501 15.12 -14.86 -4.34
N MET A 502 14.25 -14.06 -3.71
CA MET A 502 13.30 -13.21 -4.41
C MET A 502 13.98 -12.15 -5.28
N SER A 503 15.12 -11.61 -4.84
CA SER A 503 15.89 -10.60 -5.60
C SER A 503 16.56 -11.15 -6.86
N GLU A 504 16.83 -12.45 -6.97
CA GLU A 504 17.48 -13.04 -8.16
C GLU A 504 16.63 -12.84 -9.43
N ALA A 505 15.32 -13.01 -9.32
CA ALA A 505 14.38 -12.75 -10.42
C ALA A 505 14.35 -11.27 -10.87
N THR A 506 14.83 -10.33 -10.06
CA THR A 506 14.83 -8.91 -10.41
C THR A 506 15.82 -8.57 -11.52
N ILE A 507 16.83 -9.42 -11.80
CA ILE A 507 17.80 -9.14 -12.86
C ILE A 507 17.17 -9.17 -14.26
N TYR A 508 16.09 -9.94 -14.46
CA TYR A 508 15.34 -9.99 -15.72
C TYR A 508 14.70 -8.64 -16.09
N GLN A 509 14.60 -7.73 -15.12
CA GLN A 509 14.16 -6.36 -15.33
C GLN A 509 15.12 -5.58 -16.27
N LEU A 510 16.43 -5.89 -16.24
CA LEU A 510 17.39 -5.34 -17.20
C LEU A 510 17.16 -5.87 -18.61
N SER A 511 16.83 -7.15 -18.74
CA SER A 511 16.46 -7.76 -20.04
C SER A 511 15.19 -7.14 -20.62
N ARG A 512 14.22 -6.77 -19.76
CA ARG A 512 13.01 -6.03 -20.17
C ARG A 512 13.32 -4.61 -20.61
N PHE A 513 14.17 -3.89 -19.86
CA PHE A 513 14.71 -2.59 -20.28
C PHE A 513 15.37 -2.68 -21.67
N MET A 514 16.27 -3.63 -21.90
CA MET A 514 16.97 -3.79 -23.18
C MET A 514 16.01 -4.10 -24.33
N LYS A 515 15.01 -4.97 -24.10
CA LYS A 515 13.94 -5.26 -25.09
C LYS A 515 13.09 -4.02 -25.39
N SER A 516 12.70 -3.26 -24.35
CA SER A 516 11.94 -2.01 -24.49
C SER A 516 12.72 -0.98 -25.29
N LEU A 517 14.00 -0.74 -24.95
CA LEU A 517 14.87 0.21 -25.65
C LEU A 517 15.05 -0.18 -27.11
N SER A 518 15.45 -1.43 -27.39
CA SER A 518 15.67 -1.94 -28.74
C SER A 518 14.41 -1.84 -29.61
N SER A 519 13.26 -2.30 -29.08
CA SER A 519 11.98 -2.22 -29.79
C SER A 519 11.54 -0.78 -30.05
N ASN A 520 11.65 0.11 -29.06
CA ASN A 520 11.31 1.53 -29.25
C ASN A 520 12.20 2.18 -30.30
N VAL A 521 13.54 2.06 -30.19
CA VAL A 521 14.49 2.62 -31.16
C VAL A 521 14.18 2.14 -32.58
N ASN A 522 14.06 0.82 -32.79
CA ASN A 522 13.74 0.26 -34.10
C ASN A 522 12.43 0.81 -34.68
N ASN A 523 11.36 0.80 -33.87
CA ASN A 523 10.04 1.27 -34.31
C ASN A 523 10.02 2.76 -34.69
N PHE A 524 10.73 3.62 -33.96
CA PHE A 524 10.76 5.06 -34.27
C PHE A 524 11.72 5.39 -35.41
N VAL A 525 12.83 4.66 -35.57
CA VAL A 525 13.71 4.79 -36.76
C VAL A 525 12.96 4.44 -38.04
N MET A 526 12.27 3.29 -38.08
CA MET A 526 11.51 2.87 -39.27
C MET A 526 10.41 3.88 -39.64
N LYS A 527 9.66 4.40 -38.65
CA LYS A 527 8.62 5.42 -38.90
C LYS A 527 9.20 6.77 -39.35
N LYS A 528 10.35 7.19 -38.81
CA LYS A 528 11.05 8.39 -39.29
C LYS A 528 11.51 8.19 -40.74
N GLN A 529 12.03 7.01 -41.10
CA GLN A 529 12.44 6.70 -42.46
C GLN A 529 11.27 6.73 -43.46
N GLU A 530 10.11 6.19 -43.09
CA GLU A 530 8.88 6.26 -43.91
C GLU A 530 8.45 7.71 -44.18
N LEU A 531 8.43 8.57 -43.15
CA LEU A 531 8.14 9.99 -43.30
C LEU A 531 9.20 10.72 -44.15
N ILE A 532 10.49 10.38 -44.02
CA ILE A 532 11.56 10.95 -44.86
C ILE A 532 11.36 10.55 -46.32
N SER A 533 10.99 9.30 -46.63
CA SER A 533 10.71 8.87 -48.00
C SER A 533 9.54 9.64 -48.59
N LYS A 534 8.39 9.66 -47.89
CA LYS A 534 7.20 10.42 -48.29
C LYS A 534 7.51 11.91 -48.56
N PHE A 535 8.36 12.51 -47.73
CA PHE A 535 8.80 13.89 -47.92
C PHE A 535 9.66 14.05 -49.19
N ASN A 536 10.68 13.20 -49.35
CA ASN A 536 11.56 13.19 -50.51
C ASN A 536 10.80 12.97 -51.82
N ASP A 537 9.91 11.97 -51.87
CA ASP A 537 9.17 11.62 -53.07
C ASP A 537 8.28 12.78 -53.54
N THR A 538 7.64 13.49 -52.60
CA THR A 538 6.83 14.68 -52.91
C THR A 538 7.71 15.84 -53.40
N ILE A 539 8.75 16.21 -52.64
CA ILE A 539 9.61 17.36 -52.97
C ILE A 539 10.48 17.11 -54.22
N SER A 540 10.78 15.86 -54.56
CA SER A 540 11.50 15.51 -55.79
C SER A 540 10.77 15.89 -57.08
N THR A 541 9.44 16.12 -57.00
CA THR A 541 8.62 16.63 -58.11
C THR A 541 8.40 18.15 -58.06
N SER A 542 9.04 18.86 -57.13
CA SER A 542 9.02 20.32 -57.08
C SER A 542 9.71 20.91 -58.31
N PRO A 543 9.15 21.97 -58.92
CA PRO A 543 9.79 22.62 -60.06
C PRO A 543 11.14 23.22 -59.64
N VAL A 544 12.12 23.01 -60.51
CA VAL A 544 13.48 23.55 -60.43
C VAL A 544 13.80 24.13 -61.79
N LEU A 545 14.28 25.37 -61.83
CA LEU A 545 14.79 25.97 -63.07
C LEU A 545 16.11 25.29 -63.42
N TYR A 546 16.10 24.46 -64.48
CA TYR A 546 17.29 23.89 -65.09
C TYR A 546 17.71 24.74 -66.29
N ASP A 547 19.02 24.87 -66.51
CA ASP A 547 19.63 25.55 -67.69
C ASP A 547 19.34 24.81 -69.01
#